data_AF-A0A367I8M7-F1
#
_entry.id   AF-A0A367I8M7-F1
#
_cell.length_a   1.000
_cell.length_b   1.000
_cell.length_c   1.000
_cell.angle_alpha   90.00
_cell.angle_beta   90.00
_cell.angle_gamma   90.00
#
_symmetry.space_group_name_H-M   'P 1'
#
loop_
_entity.id
_entity.type
_entity.pdbx_description
1 polymer ?
#
loop_
_entity_poly.entity_id
_entity_poly.type
_entity_poly.pdbx_seq_one_letter_code
_entity_poly.pdbx_strand_id
1 'polypeptide(L)'
;MKCFIALVKILNPSTFPLRIIIERDVNMNRKKNLSTMEERFFLAARAIKDSITRNLPINEGGSNCPILVEGINDVKCLRVLGFSGIIETVNRGWDRPRMIAYLYETYGSELAIDGLPRIILLMDWDRTGEILQKSFTNQLNSMDVKIDQNLRNILAKQLNFECKTVESIIGFSDSLLKALSQI
;
A
#
# COMPACT_ATOMS: atom_id res chain seq x y z
N MET A 1 -20.71 -38.29 -25.83
CA MET A 1 -19.63 -37.28 -25.79
C MET A 1 -18.28 -38.01 -25.81
N LYS A 2 -17.60 -37.92 -26.95
CA LYS A 2 -16.26 -38.45 -27.27
C LYS A 2 -15.20 -37.73 -26.42
N CYS A 3 -14.00 -38.23 -26.12
CA CYS A 3 -13.37 -39.53 -26.25
C CYS A 3 -12.15 -39.53 -25.32
N PHE A 4 -11.90 -40.69 -24.75
CA PHE A 4 -10.67 -41.10 -24.10
C PHE A 4 -9.43 -40.97 -25.01
N ILE A 5 -8.32 -40.56 -24.43
CA ILE A 5 -6.99 -41.19 -24.46
C ILE A 5 -6.66 -42.10 -25.66
N ALA A 6 -5.48 -41.81 -26.24
CA ALA A 6 -4.56 -42.67 -27.02
C ALA A 6 -4.49 -42.40 -28.53
N LEU A 7 -3.40 -41.74 -28.96
CA LEU A 7 -2.48 -42.36 -29.92
C LEU A 7 -1.11 -41.64 -29.93
N VAL A 8 -0.11 -42.29 -29.36
CA VAL A 8 1.31 -42.02 -29.63
C VAL A 8 1.76 -43.03 -30.68
N LYS A 9 2.10 -42.58 -31.90
CA LYS A 9 3.03 -43.25 -32.85
C LYS A 9 3.64 -42.19 -33.80
N ILE A 10 4.95 -41.86 -33.70
CA ILE A 10 6.08 -42.35 -34.54
C ILE A 10 6.08 -41.64 -35.92
N LEU A 11 7.01 -40.77 -36.39
CA LEU A 11 8.41 -40.42 -36.11
C LEU A 11 8.73 -38.99 -36.63
N ASN A 12 9.45 -38.18 -35.85
CA ASN A 12 10.67 -37.50 -36.32
C ASN A 12 11.51 -37.03 -35.11
N PRO A 13 12.78 -37.46 -34.98
CA PRO A 13 13.59 -37.23 -33.78
C PRO A 13 14.42 -35.95 -33.91
N SER A 14 13.84 -34.78 -33.69
CA SER A 14 14.63 -33.55 -33.60
C SER A 14 13.86 -32.44 -32.89
N THR A 15 13.57 -32.60 -31.59
CA THR A 15 13.37 -31.49 -30.62
C THR A 15 12.91 -32.06 -29.27
N PHE A 16 13.84 -32.48 -28.43
CA PHE A 16 13.70 -32.30 -26.97
C PHE A 16 13.92 -30.79 -26.68
N PRO A 17 13.22 -30.12 -25.73
CA PRO A 17 12.52 -30.67 -24.56
C PRO A 17 11.17 -29.95 -24.25
N LEU A 18 10.02 -30.53 -24.62
CA LEU A 18 8.70 -30.05 -24.13
C LEU A 18 8.21 -30.78 -22.86
N ARG A 19 8.97 -31.78 -22.38
CA ARG A 19 8.59 -32.62 -21.24
C ARG A 19 8.92 -32.02 -19.87
N ILE A 20 9.78 -30.99 -19.81
CA ILE A 20 10.16 -30.28 -18.58
C ILE A 20 9.10 -29.23 -18.17
N ILE A 21 8.26 -28.78 -19.12
CA ILE A 21 7.32 -27.68 -18.86
C ILE A 21 6.10 -28.19 -18.07
N ILE A 22 5.63 -29.41 -18.35
CA ILE A 22 4.38 -29.91 -17.75
C ILE A 22 4.56 -30.35 -16.27
N GLU A 23 5.75 -30.81 -15.85
CA GLU A 23 5.99 -31.11 -14.43
C GLU A 23 6.12 -29.86 -13.54
N ARG A 24 6.40 -28.68 -14.14
CA ARG A 24 6.42 -27.41 -13.38
C ARG A 24 5.02 -26.88 -13.08
N ASP A 25 4.05 -27.15 -13.95
CA ASP A 25 2.68 -26.63 -13.80
C ASP A 25 1.81 -27.43 -12.81
N VAL A 26 2.16 -28.68 -12.50
CA VAL A 26 1.39 -29.51 -11.54
C VAL A 26 1.70 -29.15 -10.07
N ASN A 27 2.78 -28.40 -9.81
CA ASN A 27 3.12 -27.92 -8.46
C ASN A 27 2.57 -26.51 -8.13
N MET A 28 1.77 -25.92 -9.02
CA MET A 28 1.15 -24.60 -8.82
C MET A 28 -0.15 -24.61 -8.00
N ASN A 29 -0.48 -25.73 -7.34
CA ASN A 29 -1.65 -25.81 -6.47
C ASN A 29 -1.31 -26.51 -5.14
N ARG A 30 -0.72 -25.73 -4.21
CA ARG A 30 -0.95 -25.73 -2.75
C ARG A 30 0.21 -25.03 -2.01
N LYS A 31 0.14 -23.70 -1.92
CA LYS A 31 0.53 -22.91 -0.74
C LYS A 31 0.19 -21.45 -1.03
N LYS A 32 -0.57 -20.80 -0.14
CA LYS A 32 -0.63 -19.34 -0.01
C LYS A 32 0.78 -18.78 -0.26
N ASN A 33 0.96 -17.91 -1.26
CA ASN A 33 2.24 -17.25 -1.55
C ASN A 33 2.80 -16.62 -0.26
N LEU A 34 3.70 -17.34 0.42
CA LEU A 34 4.53 -16.76 1.46
C LEU A 34 5.67 -16.07 0.70
N SER A 35 5.44 -14.83 0.27
CA SER A 35 6.54 -14.00 -0.21
C SER A 35 7.57 -13.92 0.90
N THR A 36 8.86 -13.93 0.53
CA THR A 36 9.93 -13.84 1.52
C THR A 36 9.77 -12.55 2.34
N MET A 37 10.33 -12.52 3.54
CA MET A 37 10.32 -11.28 4.34
C MET A 37 10.92 -10.11 3.55
N GLU A 38 12.00 -10.36 2.82
CA GLU A 38 12.66 -9.40 1.95
C GLU A 38 11.72 -8.88 0.85
N GLU A 39 10.98 -9.76 0.16
CA GLU A 39 10.00 -9.36 -0.85
C GLU A 39 8.88 -8.50 -0.26
N ARG A 40 8.36 -8.86 0.93
CA ARG A 40 7.33 -8.06 1.62
C ARG A 40 7.84 -6.66 1.95
N PHE A 41 9.04 -6.59 2.51
CA PHE A 41 9.68 -5.32 2.89
C PHE A 41 10.01 -4.47 1.66
N PHE A 42 10.45 -5.08 0.56
CA PHE A 42 10.68 -4.38 -0.70
C PHE A 42 9.38 -3.77 -1.26
N LEU A 43 8.27 -4.52 -1.25
CA LEU A 43 6.97 -4.02 -1.69
C LEU A 43 6.45 -2.89 -0.78
N ALA A 44 6.65 -3.00 0.53
CA ALA A 44 6.32 -1.94 1.48
C ALA A 44 7.18 -0.69 1.24
N ALA A 45 8.50 -0.85 1.07
CA ALA A 45 9.44 0.22 0.78
C ALA A 45 9.08 0.96 -0.52
N ARG A 46 8.71 0.24 -1.58
CA ARG A 46 8.26 0.86 -2.83
C ARG A 46 7.01 1.72 -2.62
N ALA A 47 6.01 1.21 -1.92
CA ALA A 47 4.80 1.98 -1.63
C ALA A 47 5.09 3.22 -0.75
N ILE A 48 6.00 3.10 0.20
CA ILE A 48 6.49 4.23 1.01
C ILE A 48 7.18 5.26 0.11
N LYS A 49 8.10 4.84 -0.76
CA LYS A 49 8.80 5.72 -1.69
C LYS A 49 7.85 6.49 -2.60
N ASP A 50 6.88 5.80 -3.20
CA ASP A 50 5.85 6.42 -4.04
C ASP A 50 5.07 7.47 -3.24
N SER A 51 4.70 7.15 -2.00
CA SER A 51 3.94 8.05 -1.13
C SER A 51 4.77 9.24 -0.63
N ILE A 52 6.08 9.07 -0.39
CA ILE A 52 6.99 10.18 -0.09
C ILE A 52 7.02 11.15 -1.26
N THR A 53 7.18 10.66 -2.49
CA THR A 53 7.15 11.49 -3.71
C THR A 53 5.83 12.25 -3.83
N ARG A 54 4.69 11.60 -3.60
CA ARG A 54 3.38 12.27 -3.63
C ARG A 54 3.22 13.31 -2.52
N ASN A 55 3.78 13.05 -1.34
CA ASN A 55 3.70 13.94 -0.18
C ASN A 55 4.57 15.19 -0.33
N LEU A 56 5.64 15.14 -1.11
CA LEU A 56 6.54 16.28 -1.31
C LEU A 56 5.80 17.52 -1.88
N PRO A 57 6.25 18.73 -1.54
CA PRO A 57 5.75 19.96 -2.14
C PRO A 57 5.90 19.97 -3.68
N ILE A 58 5.00 20.68 -4.38
CA ILE A 58 5.02 20.77 -5.85
C ILE A 58 6.33 21.40 -6.35
N ASN A 59 6.85 22.41 -5.66
CA ASN A 59 8.12 23.05 -5.99
C ASN A 59 9.35 22.16 -5.78
N GLU A 60 9.19 21.02 -5.10
CA GLU A 60 10.22 19.98 -4.91
C GLU A 60 9.96 18.74 -5.80
N GLY A 61 9.03 18.85 -6.76
CA GLY A 61 8.71 17.77 -7.71
C GLY A 61 7.69 16.75 -7.20
N GLY A 62 7.02 17.03 -6.08
CA GLY A 62 5.94 16.19 -5.56
C GLY A 62 4.54 16.63 -5.98
N SER A 63 3.54 16.06 -5.31
CA SER A 63 2.11 16.32 -5.59
C SER A 63 1.42 17.14 -4.48
N ASN A 64 2.14 17.49 -3.42
CA ASN A 64 1.63 18.14 -2.21
C ASN A 64 0.42 17.42 -1.59
N CYS A 65 0.43 16.09 -1.63
CA CYS A 65 -0.64 15.25 -1.10
C CYS A 65 -0.47 15.08 0.43
N PRO A 66 -1.39 15.60 1.26
CA PRO A 66 -1.32 15.40 2.70
C PRO A 66 -1.54 13.92 3.07
N ILE A 67 -0.91 13.50 4.16
CA ILE A 67 -1.17 12.18 4.77
C ILE A 67 -1.97 12.40 6.04
N LEU A 68 -3.12 11.74 6.17
CA LEU A 68 -3.89 11.73 7.41
C LEU A 68 -3.59 10.46 8.20
N VAL A 69 -3.12 10.63 9.45
CA VAL A 69 -2.81 9.56 10.41
C VAL A 69 -3.57 9.76 11.73
N GLU A 70 -3.54 8.77 12.62
CA GLU A 70 -4.27 8.83 13.88
C GLU A 70 -3.61 9.78 14.89
N GLY A 71 -2.31 9.59 15.14
CA GLY A 71 -1.61 10.21 16.25
C GLY A 71 -0.22 10.78 15.94
N ILE A 72 0.36 11.46 16.93
CA ILE A 72 1.66 12.13 16.81
C ILE A 72 2.83 11.17 16.67
N ASN A 73 2.71 9.93 17.18
CA ASN A 73 3.75 8.93 17.03
C ASN A 73 3.82 8.39 15.59
N ASP A 74 2.68 8.30 14.90
CA ASP A 74 2.65 7.99 13.46
C ASP A 74 3.38 9.07 12.67
N VAL A 75 3.16 10.35 13.01
CA VAL A 75 3.89 11.48 12.42
C VAL A 75 5.39 11.28 12.60
N LYS A 76 5.86 10.98 13.82
CA LYS A 76 7.28 10.74 14.10
C LYS A 76 7.82 9.57 13.27
N CYS A 77 7.07 8.47 13.17
CA CYS A 77 7.45 7.32 12.35
C CYS A 77 7.60 7.71 10.87
N LEU A 78 6.62 8.43 10.30
CA LEU A 78 6.68 8.90 8.92
C LEU A 78 7.84 9.87 8.68
N ARG A 79 8.17 10.75 9.64
CA ARG A 79 9.37 11.60 9.54
C ARG A 79 10.66 10.78 9.49
N VAL A 80 10.77 9.73 10.30
CA VAL A 80 11.93 8.81 10.26
C VAL A 80 12.03 8.10 8.90
N LEU A 81 10.90 7.73 8.30
CA LEU A 81 10.85 7.08 6.99
C LEU A 81 11.14 8.03 5.82
N GLY A 82 11.22 9.35 6.05
CA GLY A 82 11.61 10.35 5.05
C GLY A 82 10.47 11.18 4.47
N PHE A 83 9.26 11.11 5.03
CA PHE A 83 8.17 12.03 4.65
C PHE A 83 8.46 13.44 5.16
N SER A 84 8.46 14.45 4.30
CA SER A 84 8.72 15.86 4.66
C SER A 84 7.52 16.79 4.43
N GLY A 85 6.52 16.37 3.65
CA GLY A 85 5.33 17.16 3.36
C GLY A 85 4.30 17.17 4.49
N ILE A 86 3.09 17.61 4.17
CA ILE A 86 2.01 17.81 5.14
C ILE A 86 1.56 16.46 5.72
N ILE A 87 1.49 16.39 7.06
CA ILE A 87 0.90 15.26 7.79
C ILE A 87 -0.12 15.81 8.77
N GLU A 88 -1.37 15.41 8.56
CA GLU A 88 -2.52 15.74 9.40
C GLU A 88 -2.76 14.63 10.43
N THR A 89 -3.27 14.99 11.60
CA THR A 89 -3.61 14.03 12.66
C THR A 89 -5.08 14.13 13.01
N VAL A 90 -5.72 12.98 13.28
CA VAL A 90 -7.10 12.94 13.77
C VAL A 90 -7.16 13.43 15.23
N ASN A 91 -6.16 13.08 16.05
CA ASN A 91 -6.10 13.44 17.48
C ASN A 91 -5.67 14.90 17.75
N ARG A 92 -6.41 15.88 17.19
CA ARG A 92 -6.24 17.33 17.45
C ARG A 92 -7.17 17.88 18.53
N GLY A 93 -7.88 17.00 19.24
CA GLY A 93 -8.99 17.39 20.12
C GLY A 93 -10.25 17.81 19.34
N TRP A 94 -10.30 17.53 18.03
CA TRP A 94 -11.49 17.73 17.21
C TRP A 94 -12.31 16.46 17.16
N ASP A 95 -13.62 16.63 17.07
CA ASP A 95 -14.48 15.51 16.71
C ASP A 95 -14.34 15.20 15.21
N ARG A 96 -14.89 14.03 14.83
CA ARG A 96 -14.78 13.52 13.47
C ARG A 96 -15.43 14.44 12.43
N PRO A 97 -16.65 14.97 12.63
CA PRO A 97 -17.28 15.88 11.67
C PRO A 97 -16.44 17.13 11.41
N ARG A 98 -15.86 17.73 12.46
CA ARG A 98 -14.99 18.89 12.30
C ARG A 98 -13.73 18.56 11.50
N MET A 99 -13.14 17.38 11.71
CA MET A 99 -11.99 16.94 10.91
C MET A 99 -12.35 16.73 9.44
N ILE A 100 -13.52 16.14 9.15
CA ILE A 100 -14.01 15.95 7.78
C ILE A 100 -14.21 17.31 7.08
N ALA A 101 -14.88 18.26 7.75
CA ALA A 101 -15.10 19.61 7.22
C ALA A 101 -13.78 20.31 6.90
N TYR A 102 -12.82 20.26 7.83
CA TYR A 102 -11.48 20.81 7.61
C TYR A 102 -10.78 20.21 6.40
N LEU A 103 -10.80 18.88 6.24
CA LEU A 103 -10.16 18.21 5.11
C LEU A 103 -10.79 18.63 3.78
N TYR A 104 -12.13 18.72 3.74
CA TYR A 104 -12.86 19.18 2.56
C TYR A 104 -12.51 20.63 2.21
N GLU A 105 -12.58 21.53 3.18
CA GLU A 105 -12.34 22.96 2.97
C GLU A 105 -10.88 23.26 2.59
N THR A 106 -9.93 22.51 3.15
CA THR A 106 -8.49 22.74 2.96
C THR A 106 -7.98 22.15 1.66
N TYR A 107 -8.42 20.95 1.30
CA TYR A 107 -7.85 20.18 0.19
C TYR A 107 -8.78 20.04 -1.01
N GLY A 108 -10.08 20.28 -0.84
CA GLY A 108 -11.08 20.19 -1.90
C GLY A 108 -11.32 18.76 -2.42
N SER A 109 -12.15 18.66 -3.45
CA SER A 109 -12.48 17.40 -4.14
C SER A 109 -11.65 17.14 -5.40
N GLU A 110 -10.82 18.10 -5.81
CA GLU A 110 -9.98 17.97 -6.98
C GLU A 110 -8.87 16.93 -6.76
N LEU A 111 -8.59 16.17 -7.82
CA LEU A 111 -7.43 15.28 -7.86
C LEU A 111 -6.14 16.08 -7.68
N ALA A 112 -5.07 15.40 -7.26
CA ALA A 112 -3.75 15.99 -7.24
C ALA A 112 -3.19 16.12 -8.67
N ILE A 113 -2.05 16.79 -8.81
CA ILE A 113 -1.40 17.04 -10.11
C ILE A 113 -1.01 15.76 -10.85
N ASP A 114 -0.83 14.66 -10.12
CA ASP A 114 -0.59 13.32 -10.66
C ASP A 114 -1.86 12.59 -11.11
N GLY A 115 -3.03 13.23 -11.03
CA GLY A 115 -4.33 12.67 -11.40
C GLY A 115 -4.87 11.63 -10.40
N LEU A 116 -4.24 11.47 -9.24
CA LEU A 116 -4.67 10.55 -8.19
C LEU A 116 -5.38 11.30 -7.05
N PRO A 117 -6.11 10.58 -6.16
CA PRO A 117 -6.75 11.21 -5.02
C PRO A 117 -5.74 11.98 -4.15
N ARG A 118 -6.13 13.18 -3.72
CA ARG A 118 -5.22 14.15 -3.09
C ARG A 118 -4.83 13.79 -1.66
N ILE A 119 -5.75 13.19 -0.90
CA ILE A 119 -5.51 12.84 0.51
C ILE A 119 -5.11 11.36 0.61
N ILE A 120 -3.94 11.10 1.18
CA ILE A 120 -3.47 9.74 1.51
C ILE A 120 -3.95 9.41 2.92
N LEU A 121 -4.81 8.40 3.06
CA LEU A 121 -5.38 7.98 4.33
C LEU A 121 -4.65 6.76 4.88
N LEU A 122 -3.92 6.93 5.98
CA LEU A 122 -3.07 5.93 6.61
C LEU A 122 -3.45 5.76 8.08
N MET A 123 -4.57 5.08 8.32
CA MET A 123 -4.96 4.61 9.65
C MET A 123 -4.32 3.26 9.96
N ASP A 124 -4.35 2.87 11.23
CA ASP A 124 -3.87 1.58 11.66
C ASP A 124 -4.66 0.43 11.00
N TRP A 125 -4.03 -0.74 10.90
CA TRP A 125 -4.67 -1.96 10.41
C TRP A 125 -4.99 -2.94 11.54
N ASP A 126 -5.39 -2.35 12.67
CA ASP A 126 -6.16 -2.99 13.72
C ASP A 126 -7.67 -2.74 13.54
N ARG A 127 -8.47 -3.21 14.51
CA ARG A 127 -9.94 -3.06 14.44
C ARG A 127 -10.39 -1.59 14.51
N THR A 128 -9.71 -0.76 15.30
CA THR A 128 -10.10 0.64 15.51
C THR A 128 -9.76 1.46 14.28
N GLY A 129 -8.54 1.31 13.77
CA GLY A 129 -8.08 1.94 12.54
C GLY A 129 -8.88 1.51 11.32
N GLU A 130 -9.33 0.25 11.22
CA GLU A 130 -10.25 -0.19 10.16
C GLU A 130 -11.60 0.53 10.18
N ILE A 131 -12.17 0.74 11.38
CA ILE A 131 -13.42 1.49 11.54
C ILE A 131 -13.20 2.95 11.16
N LEU A 132 -12.08 3.52 11.58
CA LEU A 132 -11.73 4.91 11.31
C LEU A 132 -11.48 5.17 9.82
N GLN A 133 -10.69 4.31 9.16
CA GLN A 133 -10.41 4.32 7.72
C GLN A 133 -11.72 4.32 6.92
N LYS A 134 -12.63 3.40 7.23
CA LYS A 134 -13.94 3.31 6.55
C LYS A 134 -14.80 4.54 6.80
N SER A 135 -14.82 5.04 8.03
CA SER A 135 -15.60 6.22 8.41
C SER A 135 -15.15 7.47 7.66
N PHE A 136 -13.84 7.74 7.58
CA PHE A 136 -13.31 8.87 6.81
C PHE A 136 -13.56 8.69 5.31
N THR A 137 -13.27 7.51 4.77
CA THR A 137 -13.47 7.21 3.34
C THR A 137 -14.91 7.43 2.92
N ASN A 138 -15.88 6.89 3.68
CA ASN A 138 -17.29 6.99 3.31
C ASN A 138 -17.81 8.44 3.34
N GLN A 139 -17.45 9.20 4.38
CA GLN A 139 -17.90 10.58 4.52
C GLN A 139 -17.26 11.49 3.47
N LEU A 140 -15.95 11.39 3.24
CA LEU A 140 -15.28 12.21 2.22
C LEU A 140 -15.75 11.86 0.80
N ASN A 141 -15.91 10.57 0.49
CA ASN A 141 -16.47 10.16 -0.80
C ASN A 141 -17.91 10.66 -1.01
N SER A 142 -18.73 10.75 0.05
CA SER A 142 -20.09 11.32 -0.06
C SER A 142 -20.11 12.82 -0.38
N MET A 143 -18.96 13.49 -0.24
CA MET A 143 -18.72 14.89 -0.58
C MET A 143 -17.87 15.02 -1.86
N ASP A 144 -17.82 13.98 -2.69
CA ASP A 144 -17.01 13.86 -3.91
C ASP A 144 -15.49 13.97 -3.71
N VAL A 145 -15.00 13.90 -2.46
CA VAL A 145 -13.57 13.85 -2.15
C VAL A 145 -13.09 12.40 -2.19
N LYS A 146 -12.40 12.04 -3.27
CA LYS A 146 -11.76 10.72 -3.39
C LYS A 146 -10.57 10.61 -2.42
N ILE A 147 -10.37 9.42 -1.85
CA ILE A 147 -9.31 9.13 -0.88
C ILE A 147 -8.36 8.06 -1.41
N ASP A 148 -7.05 8.30 -1.29
CA ASP A 148 -6.01 7.31 -1.58
C ASP A 148 -5.80 6.42 -0.35
N GLN A 149 -5.98 5.12 -0.56
CA GLN A 149 -5.79 4.09 0.47
C GLN A 149 -4.68 3.09 0.09
N ASN A 150 -3.97 3.33 -1.00
CA ASN A 150 -3.02 2.39 -1.59
C ASN A 150 -1.87 2.08 -0.62
N LEU A 151 -1.26 3.11 -0.04
CA LEU A 151 -0.20 2.95 0.96
C LEU A 151 -0.66 2.04 2.11
N ARG A 152 -1.80 2.38 2.74
CA ARG A 152 -2.38 1.61 3.85
C ARG A 152 -2.64 0.16 3.45
N ASN A 153 -3.20 -0.07 2.27
CA ASN A 153 -3.52 -1.43 1.80
C ASN A 153 -2.26 -2.27 1.56
N ILE A 154 -1.20 -1.67 1.02
CA ILE A 154 0.07 -2.37 0.81
C ILE A 154 0.73 -2.65 2.16
N LEU A 155 0.86 -1.66 3.04
CA LEU A 155 1.48 -1.86 4.36
C LEU A 155 0.71 -2.90 5.19
N ALA A 156 -0.62 -2.78 5.27
CA ALA A 156 -1.47 -3.74 5.98
C ALA A 156 -1.36 -5.17 5.42
N LYS A 157 -1.05 -5.32 4.13
CA LYS A 157 -0.86 -6.64 3.52
C LYS A 157 0.55 -7.20 3.77
N GLN A 158 1.58 -6.36 3.62
CA GLN A 158 2.97 -6.79 3.65
C GLN A 158 3.56 -6.86 5.06
N LEU A 159 3.10 -5.99 5.97
CA LEU A 159 3.64 -5.84 7.33
C LEU A 159 2.71 -6.40 8.41
N ASN A 160 1.67 -7.14 8.01
CA ASN A 160 0.65 -7.67 8.92
C ASN A 160 1.22 -8.60 10.01
N PHE A 161 2.33 -9.28 9.72
CA PHE A 161 2.98 -10.20 10.64
C PHE A 161 3.94 -9.47 11.60
N GLU A 162 4.40 -8.29 11.20
CA GLU A 162 5.40 -7.49 11.89
C GLU A 162 4.76 -6.47 12.84
N CYS A 163 3.68 -5.81 12.42
CA CYS A 163 2.95 -4.88 13.27
C CYS A 163 1.50 -4.65 12.81
N LYS A 164 0.76 -3.88 13.61
CA LYS A 164 -0.63 -3.48 13.37
C LYS A 164 -0.86 -1.98 13.30
N THR A 165 0.10 -1.20 13.79
CA THR A 165 0.01 0.26 13.89
C THR A 165 1.11 0.91 13.08
N VAL A 166 0.85 2.12 12.59
CA VAL A 166 1.81 2.90 11.81
C VAL A 166 3.03 3.24 12.66
N GLU A 167 2.85 3.69 13.91
CA GLU A 167 3.97 3.97 14.83
C GLU A 167 4.91 2.76 15.03
N SER A 168 4.38 1.53 15.00
CA SER A 168 5.17 0.31 15.22
C SER A 168 6.11 -0.02 14.07
N ILE A 169 5.94 0.60 12.90
CA ILE A 169 6.85 0.45 11.76
C ILE A 169 8.28 0.88 12.14
N ILE A 170 8.41 1.79 13.11
CA ILE A 170 9.71 2.27 13.58
C ILE A 170 10.63 1.13 14.06
N GLY A 171 10.08 0.05 14.62
CA GLY A 171 10.83 -1.08 15.15
C GLY A 171 11.60 -1.89 14.10
N PHE A 172 11.30 -1.70 12.82
CA PHE A 172 12.00 -2.33 11.69
C PHE A 172 12.32 -1.32 10.58
N SER A 173 12.41 -0.04 10.95
CA SER A 173 12.74 1.06 10.05
C SER A 173 14.08 0.86 9.35
N ASP A 174 15.11 0.33 10.01
CA ASP A 174 16.41 0.06 9.39
C ASP A 174 16.30 -0.86 8.16
N SER A 175 15.52 -1.93 8.25
CA SER A 175 15.27 -2.85 7.14
C SER A 175 14.51 -2.19 6.00
N LEU A 176 13.54 -1.32 6.32
CA LEU A 176 12.80 -0.55 5.33
C LEU A 176 13.66 0.52 4.67
N LEU A 177 14.47 1.26 5.43
CA LEU A 177 15.40 2.28 4.94
C LEU A 177 16.47 1.65 4.03
N LYS A 178 16.97 0.47 4.40
CA LYS A 178 17.84 -0.32 3.52
C LYS A 178 17.16 -0.65 2.21
N ALA A 179 15.91 -1.14 2.23
CA ALA A 179 15.15 -1.43 1.02
C ALA A 179 14.84 -0.15 0.20
N LEU A 180 14.53 0.97 0.85
CA LEU A 180 14.31 2.27 0.22
C LEU A 180 15.55 2.79 -0.51
N SER A 181 16.76 2.52 0.02
CA SER A 181 18.02 2.91 -0.65
C SER A 181 18.32 2.12 -1.93
N GLN A 182 17.61 1.02 -2.16
CA GLN A 182 17.75 0.16 -3.33
C GLN A 182 16.75 0.49 -4.46
N ILE A 183 15.85 1.46 -4.23
CA ILE A 183 14.79 1.90 -5.13
C ILE A 183 15.11 3.31 -5.63
#